data_AF-U3AK79-F1
#
_entry.id   AF-U3AK79-F1
#
_cell.length_a   1.000
_cell.length_b   1.000
_cell.length_c   1.000
_cell.angle_alpha   90.00
_cell.angle_beta   90.00
_cell.angle_gamma   90.00
#
_symmetry.space_group_name_H-M   'P 1'
#
loop_
_entity.id
_entity.type
_entity.pdbx_description
1 polymer ?
#
loop_
_entity_poly.entity_id
_entity_poly.type
_entity_poly.pdbx_seq_one_letter_code
_entity_poly.pdbx_strand_id
1 'polypeptide(L)'
;MHIKIVESKRSDLKSFFKYIGTQLAENAHDDCPLFQPIAKQECHVSELFMAKFHNGFDHKVGEHGWRKLLVIKNIDEQVMGHIDLRRLLSHRR
;
A
#
# COMPACT_ATOMS: atom_id res chain seq x y z
N MET A 1 -13.57 -15.67 11.97
CA MET A 1 -12.32 -15.20 11.35
C MET A 1 -11.83 -14.01 12.16
N HIS A 2 -10.72 -14.13 12.89
CA HIS A 2 -10.19 -13.01 13.69
C HIS A 2 -9.25 -12.19 12.81
N ILE A 3 -9.62 -10.94 12.55
CA ILE A 3 -8.80 -9.97 11.82
C ILE A 3 -8.58 -8.75 12.70
N LYS A 4 -7.40 -8.15 12.59
CA LYS A 4 -7.10 -6.88 13.28
C LYS A 4 -6.55 -5.87 12.30
N ILE A 5 -6.95 -4.62 12.49
CA ILE A 5 -6.38 -3.47 11.79
C ILE A 5 -5.34 -2.88 12.73
N VAL A 6 -4.09 -2.79 12.28
CA VAL A 6 -2.99 -2.24 13.08
C VAL A 6 -2.23 -1.21 12.26
N GLU A 7 -1.74 -0.17 12.93
CA GLU A 7 -0.72 0.70 12.33
C GLU A 7 0.52 -0.15 12.02
N SER A 8 1.00 -0.06 10.79
CA SER A 8 2.13 -0.86 10.33
C SER A 8 3.43 -0.40 10.99
N LYS A 9 4.36 -1.33 11.15
CA LYS A 9 5.76 -1.07 11.49
C LYS A 9 6.62 -1.29 10.25
N ARG A 10 7.85 -0.77 10.24
CA ARG A 10 8.82 -1.03 9.15
C ARG A 10 9.02 -2.54 8.89
N SER A 11 8.94 -3.38 9.93
CA SER A 11 9.01 -4.84 9.81
C SER A 11 7.86 -5.45 9.00
N ASP A 12 6.73 -4.77 8.86
CA ASP A 12 5.58 -5.26 8.10
C ASP A 12 5.73 -5.02 6.59
N LEU A 13 6.66 -4.15 6.17
CA LEU A 13 6.80 -3.75 4.77
C LEU A 13 7.07 -4.93 3.83
N LYS A 14 7.88 -5.90 4.25
CA LYS A 14 8.14 -7.11 3.45
C LYS A 14 6.85 -7.89 3.16
N SER A 15 6.05 -8.14 4.20
CA SER A 15 4.78 -8.87 4.07
C SER A 15 3.74 -8.05 3.30
N PHE A 16 3.71 -6.75 3.52
CA PHE A 16 2.86 -5.83 2.77
C PHE A 16 3.19 -5.81 1.29
N PHE A 17 4.47 -5.71 0.90
CA PHE A 17 4.88 -5.72 -0.50
C PHE A 17 4.56 -7.03 -1.22
N LYS A 18 4.65 -8.16 -0.50
CA LYS A 18 4.17 -9.45 -1.02
C LYS A 18 2.66 -9.41 -1.28
N TYR A 19 1.88 -8.96 -0.30
CA TYR A 19 0.42 -8.85 -0.42
C TYR A 19 -0.02 -7.91 -1.55
N ILE A 20 0.49 -6.67 -1.57
CA ILE A 20 0.07 -5.68 -2.57
C ILE A 20 0.57 -6.05 -3.97
N GLY A 21 1.69 -6.77 -4.08
CA GLY A 21 2.17 -7.32 -5.35
C GLY A 21 1.17 -8.30 -5.96
N THR A 22 0.57 -9.19 -5.17
CA THR A 22 -0.51 -10.07 -5.63
C THR A 22 -1.71 -9.27 -6.11
N GLN A 23 -2.14 -8.25 -5.35
CA GLN A 23 -3.28 -7.41 -5.72
C GLN A 23 -3.03 -6.61 -7.01
N LEU A 24 -1.81 -6.12 -7.23
CA LEU A 24 -1.43 -5.44 -8.46
C LEU A 24 -1.43 -6.41 -9.66
N ALA A 25 -0.87 -7.62 -9.50
CA ALA A 25 -0.89 -8.63 -10.54
C ALA A 25 -2.32 -9.03 -10.94
N GLU A 26 -3.22 -9.19 -9.96
CA GLU A 26 -4.64 -9.43 -10.17
C GLU A 26 -5.31 -8.25 -10.91
N ASN A 27 -4.98 -7.00 -10.55
CA ASN A 27 -5.49 -5.82 -11.24
C ASN A 27 -5.05 -5.74 -12.71
N ALA A 28 -3.90 -6.33 -13.06
CA ALA A 28 -3.40 -6.37 -14.44
C ALA A 28 -3.89 -7.56 -15.26
N HIS A 29 -4.73 -8.44 -14.70
CA HIS A 29 -5.17 -9.64 -15.37
C HIS A 29 -5.94 -9.32 -16.66
N ASP A 30 -5.59 -10.00 -17.76
CA ASP A 30 -6.09 -9.63 -19.09
C ASP A 30 -7.59 -9.84 -19.27
N ASP A 31 -8.14 -10.81 -18.55
CA ASP A 31 -9.54 -11.24 -18.63
C ASP A 31 -10.48 -10.46 -17.70
N CYS A 32 -9.96 -9.51 -16.92
CA CYS A 32 -10.75 -8.69 -16.00
C CYS A 32 -10.61 -7.20 -16.34
N PRO A 33 -11.70 -6.42 -16.24
CA PRO A 33 -11.59 -4.97 -16.28
C PRO A 33 -10.71 -4.49 -15.13
N LEU A 34 -9.95 -3.43 -15.37
CA LEU A 34 -9.14 -2.79 -14.32
C LEU A 34 -10.04 -2.36 -13.15
N PHE A 35 -9.68 -2.78 -11.93
CA PHE A 35 -10.35 -2.31 -10.71
C PHE A 35 -9.77 -0.96 -10.25
N GLN A 36 -8.46 -0.76 -10.45
CA GLN A 36 -7.77 0.51 -10.20
C GLN A 36 -7.31 1.14 -11.52
N PRO A 37 -7.36 2.47 -11.66
CA PRO A 37 -6.93 3.19 -12.85
C PRO A 37 -5.38 3.25 -12.94
N ILE A 38 -4.75 2.08 -13.01
CA ILE A 38 -3.30 1.89 -13.12
C ILE A 38 -3.06 1.14 -14.43
N ALA A 39 -2.11 1.59 -15.24
CA ALA A 39 -1.74 0.87 -16.46
C ALA A 39 -1.20 -0.52 -16.10
N LYS A 40 -1.49 -1.55 -16.92
CA LYS A 40 -1.07 -2.93 -16.64
C LYS A 40 0.45 -3.04 -16.47
N GLN A 41 1.23 -2.30 -17.26
CA GLN A 41 2.69 -2.27 -17.19
C GLN A 41 3.21 -1.69 -15.85
N GLU A 42 2.40 -0.88 -15.17
CA GLU A 42 2.72 -0.26 -13.88
C GLU A 42 2.17 -1.05 -12.69
N CYS A 43 1.46 -2.16 -12.92
CA CYS A 43 0.90 -3.01 -11.88
C CYS A 43 1.95 -3.97 -11.28
N HIS A 44 3.03 -3.41 -10.76
CA HIS A 44 4.08 -4.17 -10.06
C HIS A 44 4.70 -3.34 -8.93
N VAL A 45 5.34 -4.02 -7.98
CA VAL A 45 6.03 -3.38 -6.86
C VAL A 45 7.41 -2.94 -7.32
N SER A 46 7.51 -1.72 -7.85
CA SER A 46 8.79 -1.11 -8.25
C SER A 46 9.59 -0.58 -7.07
N GLU A 47 10.88 -0.32 -7.26
CA GLU A 47 11.73 0.34 -6.25
C GLU A 47 11.18 1.70 -5.82
N LEU A 48 10.71 2.49 -6.81
CA LEU A 48 10.07 3.78 -6.53
C LEU A 48 8.80 3.61 -5.71
N PHE A 49 8.00 2.57 -5.97
CA PHE A 49 6.83 2.27 -5.16
C PHE A 49 7.21 1.95 -3.72
N MET A 50 8.19 1.05 -3.51
CA MET A 50 8.69 0.67 -2.19
C MET A 50 9.24 1.87 -1.42
N ALA A 51 10.04 2.73 -2.08
CA ALA A 51 10.63 3.92 -1.48
C ALA A 51 9.57 4.85 -0.88
N LYS A 52 8.42 5.03 -1.55
CA LYS A 52 7.31 5.86 -1.04
C LYS A 52 6.74 5.34 0.29
N PHE A 53 6.78 4.03 0.54
CA PHE A 53 6.33 3.47 1.82
C PHE A 53 7.45 3.54 2.87
N HIS A 54 8.70 3.24 2.50
CA HIS A 54 9.84 3.35 3.41
C HIS A 54 10.02 4.76 3.98
N ASN A 55 9.94 5.77 3.12
CA ASN A 55 10.13 7.17 3.49
C ASN A 55 8.92 7.73 4.25
N GLY A 56 7.72 7.18 4.04
CA GLY A 56 6.50 7.62 4.72
C GLY A 56 6.58 7.56 6.25
N PHE A 57 7.36 6.62 6.78
CA PHE A 57 7.62 6.48 8.22
C PHE A 57 8.45 7.62 8.82
N ASP A 58 9.18 8.36 7.99
CA ASP A 58 10.09 9.44 8.43
C ASP A 58 9.42 10.81 8.48
N HIS A 59 8.16 10.90 8.06
CA HIS A 59 7.41 12.15 7.97
C HIS A 59 6.28 12.23 9.00
N LYS A 60 6.07 13.41 9.57
CA LYS A 60 4.95 13.70 10.48
C LYS A 60 3.70 14.10 9.73
N VAL A 61 2.54 13.99 10.39
CA VAL A 61 1.25 14.39 9.82
C VAL A 61 1.32 15.84 9.32
N GLY A 62 0.95 16.05 8.05
CA GLY A 62 0.96 17.37 7.41
C GLY A 62 2.22 17.69 6.60
N GLU A 63 3.34 17.00 6.85
CA GLU A 63 4.58 17.18 6.09
C GLU A 63 4.45 16.66 4.65
N HIS A 64 5.26 17.22 3.75
CA HIS A 64 5.40 16.66 2.43
C HIS A 64 6.02 15.27 2.53
N GLY A 65 5.38 14.27 1.90
CA GLY A 65 5.81 12.86 2.03
C GLY A 65 5.11 12.10 3.15
N TRP A 66 4.29 12.76 3.98
CA TRP A 66 3.52 12.07 5.03
C TRP A 66 2.63 10.97 4.44
N ARG A 67 2.80 9.79 5.01
CA ARG A 67 2.01 8.60 4.72
C ARG A 67 1.85 7.75 5.97
N LYS A 68 0.62 7.32 6.25
CA LYS A 68 0.29 6.35 7.29
C LYS A 68 -0.26 5.08 6.64
N LEU A 69 0.44 3.98 6.83
CA LEU A 69 0.01 2.66 6.40
C LEU A 69 -0.58 1.90 7.59
N LEU A 70 -1.83 1.45 7.46
CA LEU A 70 -2.41 0.43 8.32
C LEU A 70 -2.50 -0.87 7.53
N VAL A 71 -2.26 -1.99 8.20
CA VAL A 71 -2.39 -3.33 7.62
C VAL A 71 -3.46 -4.12 8.37
N ILE A 72 -4.23 -4.90 7.61
CA ILE A 72 -5.17 -5.87 8.14
C ILE A 72 -4.42 -7.19 8.27
N LYS A 73 -4.37 -7.76 9.47
CA LYS A 73 -3.69 -9.03 9.75
C LYS A 73 -4.64 -10.12 10.19
N ASN A 74 -4.39 -11.35 9.75
CA ASN A 74 -5.03 -12.55 10.28
C ASN A 74 -4.32 -13.04 11.57
N ILE A 75 -4.75 -14.19 12.09
CA ILE A 75 -4.19 -14.79 13.32
C ILE A 75 -2.72 -15.21 13.18
N ASP A 76 -2.28 -15.50 11.95
CA ASP A 76 -0.89 -15.87 11.61
C ASP A 76 -0.01 -14.64 11.33
N GLU A 77 -0.49 -13.44 11.69
CA GLU A 77 0.15 -12.14 11.43
C GLU A 77 0.39 -11.83 9.93
N GLN A 78 -0.26 -12.54 9.02
CA GLN A 78 -0.16 -12.31 7.59
C GLN A 78 -0.98 -11.08 7.19
N VAL A 79 -0.42 -10.25 6.30
CA VAL A 79 -1.11 -9.09 5.74
C VAL A 79 -2.13 -9.57 4.72
N MET A 80 -3.40 -9.26 4.98
CA MET A 80 -4.56 -9.62 4.14
C MET A 80 -5.21 -8.40 3.49
N GLY A 81 -4.75 -7.21 3.85
CA GLY A 81 -5.39 -5.95 3.48
C GLY A 81 -4.55 -4.75 3.90
N HIS A 82 -4.84 -3.59 3.33
CA HIS A 82 -4.15 -2.36 3.68
C HIS A 82 -5.07 -1.13 3.59
N ILE A 83 -4.71 -0.09 4.33
CA ILE A 83 -5.25 1.25 4.24
C ILE A 83 -4.04 2.19 4.08
N ASP A 84 -3.92 2.85 2.93
CA ASP A 84 -2.91 3.87 2.66
C ASP A 84 -3.51 5.27 2.83
N LEU A 85 -3.19 5.94 3.94
CA LEU A 85 -3.54 7.33 4.17
C LEU A 85 -2.35 8.22 3.80
N ARG A 86 -2.61 9.26 3.03
CA ARG A 86 -1.59 10.22 2.57
C ARG A 86 -2.15 11.62 2.58
N ARG A 87 -1.25 12.60 2.67
CA ARG A 87 -1.64 14.01 2.59
C ARG A 87 -2.36 14.29 1.27
N LEU A 88 -3.49 15.00 1.33
CA LEU A 88 -4.13 15.53 0.12
C LEU A 88 -3.21 16.57 -0.52
N LEU A 89 -2.83 16.38 -1.78
CA LEU A 89 -2.17 17.41 -2.57
C LEU A 89 -3.25 18.38 -3.04
N SER A 90 -3.59 19.39 -2.24
CA SER A 90 -4.44 20.48 -2.72
C SER A 90 -3.64 21.36 -3.68
N HIS A 91 -3.70 21.07 -4.97
CA HIS A 91 -3.62 22.13 -5.97
C HIS A 91 -5.03 22.70 -6.08
N ARG A 92 -5.36 23.69 -5.24
CA ARG A 92 -6.45 24.59 -5.61
C ARG A 92 -5.91 25.41 -6.79
N ARG A 93 -6.54 25.21 -7.95
CA ARG A 93 -6.44 26.12 -9.09
C ARG A 93 -6.87 27.52 -8.66
#